data_AF-D4KYT9-F1
#
_entry.id   AF-D4KYT9-F1
#
_cell.length_a   1.000
_cell.length_b   1.000
_cell.length_c   1.000
_cell.angle_alpha   90.00
_cell.angle_beta   90.00
_cell.angle_gamma   90.00
#
_symmetry.space_group_name_H-M   'P 1'
#
loop_
_entity.id
_entity.type
_entity.pdbx_description
1 polymer ?
#
loop_
_entity_poly.entity_id
_entity_poly.type
_entity_poly.pdbx_seq_one_letter_code
_entity_poly.pdbx_strand_id
1 'polypeptide(L)'
;MNFPAEFFQDEYRCDFLVPELMKRAWAAEIEILEVVSQICEKYSLQYFAYYGTLLGAVRHQGFVPWDDDIDICLKRSDYNTLVSVLPDELPAGFIAGGLHATVNTLVLQTDVIHTAVGTDPSYWSLAEHIKRFHGFPFRGTSIDIFPLDYIPRDTDTFLLEKLLLGRIFALLHDFDTLPEDTKEARIVELEELTATKLPRNETTKWSLFHLLEAIASMFDESECDELDLCFRIPYENKDPLKKEWYNETIYLPFEGFQIAAPKHYHEILTTYYGDYQVPVKFTQSHEYPFYKKSEQELTAILTQKGFQGSICDFIHNIDSFHILESK
;
A
#
# COMPACT_ATOMS: atom_id res chain seq x y z
N MET A 1 -2.83 15.78 12.92
CA MET A 1 -1.51 16.40 12.63
C MET A 1 -1.73 17.84 12.14
N ASN A 2 -0.72 18.71 12.23
CA ASN A 2 -0.84 20.12 11.84
C ASN A 2 0.07 20.44 10.66
N PHE A 3 -0.53 20.62 9.48
CA PHE A 3 0.18 21.08 8.28
C PHE A 3 0.14 22.61 8.17
N PRO A 4 1.23 23.28 7.80
CA PRO A 4 1.20 24.71 7.57
C PRO A 4 0.40 25.04 6.30
N ALA A 5 -0.19 26.23 6.21
CA ALA A 5 -1.12 26.57 5.13
C ALA A 5 -0.46 26.52 3.73
N GLU A 6 0.83 26.86 3.66
CA GLU A 6 1.66 26.79 2.45
C GLU A 6 1.84 25.36 1.93
N PHE A 7 1.65 24.33 2.76
CA PHE A 7 1.73 22.94 2.33
C PHE A 7 0.69 22.60 1.27
N PHE A 8 -0.48 23.23 1.32
CA PHE A 8 -1.59 22.94 0.40
C PHE A 8 -1.57 23.79 -0.87
N GLN A 9 -0.47 24.49 -1.16
CA GLN A 9 -0.32 25.25 -2.39
C GLN A 9 0.28 24.39 -3.50
N ASP A 10 -0.06 24.71 -4.74
CA ASP A 10 0.63 24.16 -5.91
C ASP A 10 2.15 24.36 -5.78
N GLU A 11 2.90 23.28 -6.01
CA GLU A 11 4.35 23.27 -5.81
C GLU A 11 5.04 22.67 -7.04
N TYR A 12 6.08 23.33 -7.54
CA TYR A 12 6.96 22.73 -8.54
C TYR A 12 8.15 22.06 -7.85
N ARG A 13 8.26 20.73 -7.97
CA ARG A 13 9.42 19.94 -7.52
C ARG A 13 10.01 19.18 -8.70
N CYS A 14 11.32 19.33 -8.95
CA CYS A 14 12.01 18.64 -10.05
C CYS A 14 11.31 18.82 -11.42
N ASP A 15 10.89 20.04 -11.77
CA ASP A 15 10.12 20.36 -12.98
C ASP A 15 8.83 19.52 -13.13
N PHE A 16 8.19 19.22 -12.01
CA PHE A 16 6.91 18.52 -11.93
C PHE A 16 5.96 19.34 -11.05
N LEU A 17 4.75 19.59 -11.54
CA LEU A 17 3.70 20.27 -10.78
C LEU A 17 3.04 19.27 -9.85
N VAL A 18 3.19 19.48 -8.55
CA VAL A 18 2.41 18.83 -7.50
C VAL A 18 1.21 19.74 -7.21
N PRO A 19 0.00 19.39 -7.66
CA PRO A 19 -1.17 20.23 -7.45
C PRO A 19 -1.63 20.18 -6.00
N GLU A 20 -2.34 21.22 -5.57
CA GLU A 20 -2.99 21.31 -4.26
C GLU A 20 -3.74 20.02 -3.88
N LEU A 21 -4.51 19.45 -4.81
CA LEU A 21 -5.30 18.24 -4.54
C LEU A 21 -4.42 17.02 -4.19
N MET A 22 -3.23 16.92 -4.78
CA MET A 22 -2.26 15.87 -4.45
C MET A 22 -1.64 16.12 -3.06
N LYS A 23 -1.31 17.37 -2.73
CA LYS A 23 -0.86 17.72 -1.38
C LYS A 23 -1.90 17.34 -0.32
N ARG A 24 -3.19 17.51 -0.61
CA ARG A 24 -4.29 17.07 0.27
C ARG A 24 -4.35 15.55 0.40
N ALA A 25 -4.11 14.80 -0.69
CA ALA A 25 -3.99 13.34 -0.66
C ALA A 25 -2.85 12.89 0.26
N TRP A 26 -1.64 13.41 0.06
CA TRP A 26 -0.47 13.13 0.90
C TRP A 26 -0.74 13.43 2.38
N ALA A 27 -1.43 14.54 2.69
CA ALA A 27 -1.78 14.86 4.08
C ALA A 27 -2.77 13.84 4.69
N ALA A 28 -3.70 13.30 3.91
CA ALA A 28 -4.62 12.25 4.35
C ALA A 28 -3.87 10.94 4.61
N GLU A 29 -2.93 10.55 3.74
CA GLU A 29 -2.10 9.36 3.92
C GLU A 29 -1.17 9.45 5.12
N ILE A 30 -0.55 10.62 5.34
CA ILE A 30 0.27 10.86 6.52
C ILE A 30 -0.55 10.71 7.83
N GLU A 31 -1.83 11.12 7.84
CA GLU A 31 -2.73 10.89 8.99
C GLU A 31 -3.02 9.40 9.20
N ILE A 32 -3.14 8.61 8.13
CA ILE A 32 -3.33 7.16 8.20
C ILE A 32 -2.05 6.50 8.70
N LEU A 33 -0.88 6.93 8.21
CA LEU A 33 0.43 6.46 8.65
C LEU A 33 0.64 6.72 10.14
N GLU A 34 0.23 7.88 10.65
CA GLU A 34 0.30 8.19 12.08
C GLU A 34 -0.53 7.21 12.92
N VAL A 35 -1.73 6.82 12.45
CA VAL A 35 -2.56 5.79 13.12
C VAL A 35 -1.84 4.45 13.17
N VAL A 36 -1.28 4.00 12.04
CA VAL A 36 -0.53 2.73 11.99
C VAL A 36 0.73 2.79 12.84
N SER A 37 1.46 3.92 12.80
CA SER A 37 2.66 4.15 13.61
C SER A 37 2.37 4.04 15.10
N GLN A 38 1.29 4.64 15.59
CA GLN A 38 0.89 4.56 17.01
C GLN A 38 0.55 3.11 17.43
N ILE A 39 -0.04 2.32 16.55
CA ILE A 39 -0.28 0.89 16.79
C ILE A 39 1.06 0.15 16.84
N CYS A 40 1.96 0.39 15.88
CA CYS A 40 3.30 -0.20 15.90
C CYS A 40 4.05 0.15 17.20
N GLU A 41 4.04 1.40 17.65
CA GLU A 41 4.66 1.83 18.90
C GLU A 41 4.07 1.11 20.12
N LYS A 42 2.73 1.02 20.21
CA LYS A 42 2.02 0.32 21.30
C LYS A 42 2.46 -1.14 21.44
N TYR A 43 2.70 -1.81 20.32
CA TYR A 43 3.11 -3.22 20.28
C TYR A 43 4.62 -3.43 20.11
N SER A 44 5.41 -2.34 20.14
CA SER A 44 6.87 -2.37 19.94
C SER A 44 7.30 -3.02 18.61
N LEU A 45 6.55 -2.75 17.54
CA LEU A 45 6.78 -3.27 16.19
C LEU A 45 7.65 -2.31 15.39
N GLN A 46 8.60 -2.84 14.61
CA GLN A 46 9.45 -2.04 13.74
C GLN A 46 8.88 -2.02 12.33
N TYR A 47 8.36 -0.85 11.93
CA TYR A 47 8.03 -0.56 10.55
C TYR A 47 9.09 0.34 9.91
N PHE A 48 9.15 0.30 8.58
CA PHE A 48 10.08 1.07 7.78
C PHE A 48 9.38 1.59 6.53
N ALA A 49 9.68 2.83 6.12
CA ALA A 49 9.36 3.32 4.79
C ALA A 49 9.89 2.34 3.74
N TYR A 50 9.09 2.11 2.69
CA TYR A 50 9.38 1.12 1.66
C TYR A 50 9.32 1.74 0.27
N TYR A 51 9.97 1.11 -0.72
CA TYR A 51 10.04 1.54 -2.12
C TYR A 51 10.05 3.07 -2.38
N GLY A 52 9.00 3.60 -3.02
CA GLY A 52 8.87 4.99 -3.44
C GLY A 52 8.89 5.94 -2.26
N THR A 53 8.24 5.53 -1.15
CA THR A 53 8.26 6.27 0.11
C THR A 53 9.67 6.36 0.71
N LEU A 54 10.44 5.27 0.75
CA LEU A 54 11.83 5.31 1.25
C LEU A 54 12.71 6.19 0.34
N LEU A 55 12.56 6.04 -0.97
CA LEU A 55 13.28 6.85 -1.96
C LEU A 55 12.95 8.35 -1.79
N GLY A 56 11.68 8.66 -1.59
CA GLY A 56 11.18 10.00 -1.31
C GLY A 56 11.79 10.58 -0.03
N ALA A 57 11.70 9.84 1.08
CA ALA A 57 12.24 10.27 2.37
C ALA A 57 13.73 10.62 2.27
N VAL A 58 14.53 9.80 1.58
CA VAL A 58 15.98 10.01 1.43
C VAL A 58 16.31 11.16 0.47
N ARG A 59 15.63 11.24 -0.68
CA ARG A 59 16.00 12.16 -1.77
C ARG A 59 15.31 13.52 -1.69
N HIS A 60 14.05 13.53 -1.24
CA HIS A 60 13.16 14.70 -1.27
C HIS A 60 12.72 15.17 0.11
N GLN A 61 13.06 14.43 1.19
CA GLN A 61 12.56 14.70 2.54
C GLN A 61 11.02 14.69 2.61
N GLY A 62 10.40 13.82 1.81
CA GLY A 62 8.96 13.80 1.56
C GLY A 62 8.62 12.87 0.40
N PHE A 63 7.50 13.07 -0.26
CA PHE A 63 7.12 12.23 -1.41
C PHE A 63 8.01 12.48 -2.63
N VAL A 64 8.17 11.45 -3.47
CA VAL A 64 8.62 11.66 -4.85
C VAL A 64 7.51 12.46 -5.58
N PRO A 65 7.83 13.51 -6.36
CA PRO A 65 6.79 14.43 -6.85
C PRO A 65 5.71 13.82 -7.75
N TRP A 66 5.99 12.68 -8.39
CA TRP A 66 5.09 11.95 -9.29
C TRP A 66 4.63 10.61 -8.68
N ASP A 67 4.61 10.55 -7.36
CA ASP A 67 4.17 9.45 -6.51
C ASP A 67 2.96 9.91 -5.69
N ASP A 68 2.07 8.99 -5.36
CA ASP A 68 0.79 9.32 -4.74
C ASP A 68 0.35 8.37 -3.63
N ASP A 69 1.24 7.47 -3.19
CA ASP A 69 1.00 6.48 -2.15
C ASP A 69 2.09 6.48 -1.05
N ILE A 70 1.74 5.88 0.09
CA ILE A 70 2.68 5.53 1.16
C ILE A 70 2.79 4.02 1.25
N ASP A 71 4.00 3.52 1.05
CA ASP A 71 4.40 2.14 1.31
C ASP A 71 5.22 2.05 2.60
N ILE A 72 4.81 1.14 3.50
CA ILE A 72 5.63 0.71 4.62
C ILE A 72 5.83 -0.80 4.60
N CYS A 73 6.89 -1.25 5.27
CA CYS A 73 7.19 -2.67 5.41
C CYS A 73 7.57 -3.03 6.85
N LEU A 74 7.32 -4.28 7.22
CA LEU A 74 7.69 -4.87 8.50
C LEU A 74 8.32 -6.24 8.27
N LYS A 75 9.26 -6.65 9.13
CA LYS A 75 9.71 -8.04 9.16
C LYS A 75 8.52 -8.96 9.47
N ARG A 76 8.53 -10.17 8.90
CA ARG A 76 7.38 -11.11 8.98
C ARG A 76 6.80 -11.30 10.39
N SER A 77 7.61 -11.39 11.45
CA SER A 77 7.12 -11.51 12.83
C SER A 77 6.29 -10.30 13.28
N ASP A 78 6.78 -9.10 12.98
CA ASP A 78 6.15 -7.84 13.36
C ASP A 78 4.92 -7.58 12.49
N TYR A 79 5.01 -7.88 11.19
CA TYR A 79 3.88 -7.86 10.27
C TYR A 79 2.75 -8.76 10.76
N ASN A 80 3.03 -10.02 11.12
CA ASN A 80 2.04 -10.96 11.63
C ASN A 80 1.39 -10.45 12.92
N THR A 81 2.18 -9.82 13.79
CA THR A 81 1.65 -9.20 15.01
C THR A 81 0.73 -8.03 14.67
N LEU A 82 1.15 -7.12 13.79
CA LEU A 82 0.37 -5.96 13.35
C LEU A 82 -0.98 -6.41 12.79
N VAL A 83 -1.01 -7.28 11.78
CA VAL A 83 -2.25 -7.71 11.13
C VAL A 83 -3.22 -8.40 12.10
N SER A 84 -2.68 -9.10 13.12
CA SER A 84 -3.51 -9.76 14.14
C SER A 84 -4.20 -8.78 15.09
N VAL A 85 -3.65 -7.58 15.28
CA VAL A 85 -4.19 -6.58 16.22
C VAL A 85 -4.98 -5.47 15.54
N LEU A 86 -4.78 -5.23 14.24
CA LEU A 86 -5.51 -4.22 13.46
C LEU A 86 -7.04 -4.26 13.68
N PRO A 87 -7.73 -5.42 13.69
CA PRO A 87 -9.20 -5.44 13.85
C PRO A 87 -9.70 -4.83 15.16
N ASP A 88 -8.90 -4.92 16.22
CA ASP A 88 -9.26 -4.44 17.56
C ASP A 88 -8.70 -3.04 17.86
N GLU A 89 -7.62 -2.66 17.19
CA GLU A 89 -6.84 -1.45 17.49
C GLU A 89 -7.11 -0.29 16.55
N LEU A 90 -7.66 -0.54 15.35
CA LEU A 90 -8.02 0.53 14.42
C LEU A 90 -9.09 1.44 15.03
N PRO A 91 -8.85 2.77 15.07
CA PRO A 91 -9.86 3.72 15.52
C PRO A 91 -11.11 3.70 14.65
N ALA A 92 -12.24 4.12 15.22
CA ALA A 92 -13.48 4.21 14.46
C ALA A 92 -13.34 5.12 13.23
N GLY A 93 -13.78 4.61 12.07
CA GLY A 93 -13.61 5.24 10.77
C GLY A 93 -12.35 4.80 10.01
N PHE A 94 -11.52 3.92 10.57
CA PHE A 94 -10.43 3.26 9.85
C PHE A 94 -10.73 1.77 9.67
N ILE A 95 -10.24 1.21 8.57
CA ILE A 95 -10.46 -0.18 8.19
C ILE A 95 -9.17 -0.81 7.64
N ALA A 96 -9.03 -2.12 7.87
CA ALA A 96 -8.05 -2.95 7.19
C ALA A 96 -8.66 -3.49 5.89
N GLY A 97 -7.90 -3.42 4.81
CA GLY A 97 -8.22 -3.92 3.48
C GLY A 97 -7.10 -4.79 2.91
N GLY A 98 -7.21 -5.10 1.62
CA GLY A 98 -6.27 -6.00 0.94
C GLY A 98 -6.33 -7.41 1.51
N LEU A 99 -5.16 -8.05 1.63
CA LEU A 99 -5.00 -9.44 2.06
C LEU A 99 -5.70 -9.74 3.39
N HIS A 100 -5.66 -8.80 4.34
CA HIS A 100 -6.24 -8.95 5.69
C HIS A 100 -7.54 -8.18 5.88
N ALA A 101 -8.31 -7.98 4.80
CA ALA A 101 -9.65 -7.43 4.88
C ALA A 101 -10.56 -8.23 5.83
N THR A 102 -11.25 -7.54 6.74
CA THR A 102 -12.16 -8.17 7.72
C THR A 102 -13.64 -8.07 7.32
N VAL A 103 -13.95 -7.20 6.36
CA VAL A 103 -15.32 -7.00 5.86
C VAL A 103 -15.51 -7.82 4.58
N ASN A 104 -16.56 -8.64 4.52
CA ASN A 104 -16.82 -9.53 3.38
C ASN A 104 -16.79 -8.83 2.01
N THR A 105 -17.29 -7.60 1.91
CA THR A 105 -17.25 -6.85 0.65
C THR A 105 -15.83 -6.54 0.20
N LEU A 106 -14.94 -6.21 1.14
CA LEU A 106 -13.53 -5.93 0.87
C LEU A 106 -12.74 -7.20 0.56
N VAL A 107 -13.07 -8.31 1.22
CA VAL A 107 -12.53 -9.64 0.92
C VAL A 107 -12.76 -10.00 -0.55
N LEU A 108 -13.99 -9.80 -1.04
CA LEU A 108 -14.35 -10.10 -2.44
C LEU A 108 -13.78 -9.10 -3.46
N GLN A 109 -13.38 -7.92 -3.00
CA GLN A 109 -12.76 -6.87 -3.82
C GLN A 109 -11.23 -6.92 -3.78
N THR A 110 -10.63 -7.81 -3.00
CA THR A 110 -9.17 -7.91 -2.86
C THR A 110 -8.53 -8.32 -4.17
N ASP A 111 -7.67 -7.45 -4.68
CA ASP A 111 -6.84 -7.64 -5.87
C ASP A 111 -5.35 -7.40 -5.60
N VAL A 112 -5.00 -7.08 -4.36
CA VAL A 112 -3.63 -6.85 -3.89
C VAL A 112 -3.13 -7.96 -2.97
N ILE A 113 -1.80 -8.14 -2.96
CA ILE A 113 -1.09 -9.16 -2.17
C ILE A 113 -0.61 -8.65 -0.79
N HIS A 114 -0.84 -7.37 -0.50
CA HIS A 114 -0.41 -6.72 0.74
C HIS A 114 -1.62 -6.40 1.64
N THR A 115 -1.34 -5.99 2.87
CA THR A 115 -2.37 -5.38 3.73
C THR A 115 -2.45 -3.90 3.45
N ALA A 116 -3.66 -3.34 3.42
CA ALA A 116 -3.86 -1.91 3.37
C ALA A 116 -4.56 -1.44 4.64
N VAL A 117 -4.22 -0.26 5.14
CA VAL A 117 -5.00 0.43 6.18
C VAL A 117 -5.50 1.73 5.59
N GLY A 118 -6.79 2.01 5.72
CA GLY A 118 -7.39 3.17 5.11
C GLY A 118 -8.61 3.71 5.83
N THR A 119 -9.18 4.74 5.24
CA THR A 119 -10.42 5.36 5.72
C THR A 119 -11.63 4.54 5.32
N ASP A 120 -12.55 4.31 6.26
CA ASP A 120 -13.83 3.66 5.96
C ASP A 120 -14.68 4.59 5.07
N PRO A 121 -15.01 4.18 3.84
CA PRO A 121 -15.76 5.03 2.91
C PRO A 121 -17.20 5.31 3.35
N SER A 122 -17.72 4.53 4.31
CA SER A 122 -19.10 4.63 4.82
C SER A 122 -19.23 5.37 6.14
N TYR A 123 -18.13 5.63 6.85
CA TYR A 123 -18.18 6.10 8.23
C TYR A 123 -18.51 7.59 8.36
N TRP A 124 -17.84 8.45 7.58
CA TRP A 124 -18.06 9.90 7.61
C TRP A 124 -18.97 10.36 6.47
N SER A 125 -19.79 11.38 6.76
CA SER A 125 -20.36 12.20 5.70
C SER A 125 -19.23 12.85 4.88
N LEU A 126 -19.53 13.23 3.63
CA LEU A 126 -18.51 13.85 2.77
C LEU A 126 -17.90 15.12 3.39
N ALA A 127 -18.73 15.95 4.02
CA ALA A 127 -18.28 17.19 4.66
C ALA A 127 -17.38 16.92 5.86
N GLU A 128 -17.74 15.96 6.71
CA GLU A 128 -16.91 15.57 7.86
C GLU A 128 -15.58 14.96 7.41
N HIS A 129 -15.61 14.12 6.37
CA HIS A 129 -14.39 13.52 5.81
C HIS A 129 -13.45 14.60 5.27
N ILE A 130 -13.93 15.51 4.41
CA ILE A 130 -13.13 16.61 3.85
C ILE A 130 -12.52 17.45 4.97
N LYS A 131 -13.29 17.74 6.03
CA LYS A 131 -12.78 18.49 7.18
C LYS A 131 -11.72 17.70 7.98
N ARG A 132 -11.91 16.39 8.14
CA ARG A 132 -11.01 15.51 8.91
C ARG A 132 -9.69 15.23 8.18
N PHE A 133 -9.74 15.08 6.86
CA PHE A 133 -8.62 14.67 6.02
C PHE A 133 -8.13 15.82 5.14
N HIS A 134 -7.92 16.98 5.75
CA HIS A 134 -7.19 18.11 5.15
C HIS A 134 -7.73 18.56 3.80
N GLY A 135 -9.04 18.51 3.62
CA GLY A 135 -9.72 18.90 2.39
C GLY A 135 -9.73 17.84 1.29
N PHE A 136 -9.16 16.66 1.51
CA PHE A 136 -9.18 15.60 0.51
C PHE A 136 -10.59 14.98 0.42
N PRO A 137 -11.23 14.92 -0.78
CA PRO A 137 -12.63 14.55 -0.89
C PRO A 137 -12.88 13.06 -1.13
N PHE A 138 -11.83 12.30 -1.47
CA PHE A 138 -11.99 10.91 -1.90
C PHE A 138 -11.80 9.98 -0.71
N ARG A 139 -12.92 9.44 -0.24
CA ARG A 139 -12.96 8.43 0.82
C ARG A 139 -12.40 7.10 0.33
N GLY A 140 -11.87 6.29 1.24
CA GLY A 140 -11.21 5.03 0.90
C GLY A 140 -9.71 5.16 0.62
N THR A 141 -9.11 6.33 0.88
CA THR A 141 -7.64 6.48 0.91
C THR A 141 -7.03 5.48 1.88
N SER A 142 -5.95 4.85 1.46
CA SER A 142 -5.20 3.87 2.24
C SER A 142 -3.70 4.06 2.09
N ILE A 143 -2.95 3.43 2.98
CA ILE A 143 -1.52 3.19 2.82
C ILE A 143 -1.28 1.69 2.73
N ASP A 144 -0.18 1.31 2.10
CA ASP A 144 0.15 -0.09 1.83
C ASP A 144 1.19 -0.60 2.84
N ILE A 145 0.95 -1.81 3.34
CA ILE A 145 1.75 -2.45 4.39
C ILE A 145 2.21 -3.81 3.87
N PHE A 146 3.52 -3.91 3.65
CA PHE A 146 4.15 -5.10 3.07
C PHE A 146 4.87 -5.94 4.13
N PRO A 147 4.79 -7.28 4.03
CA PRO A 147 5.70 -8.15 4.76
C PRO A 147 7.07 -8.20 4.08
N LEU A 148 8.11 -8.31 4.89
CA LEU A 148 9.43 -8.76 4.47
C LEU A 148 9.62 -10.21 4.87
N ASP A 149 9.78 -11.06 3.86
CA ASP A 149 9.81 -12.51 3.96
C ASP A 149 11.24 -13.04 3.90
N TYR A 150 11.50 -14.08 4.68
CA TYR A 150 12.83 -14.66 4.80
C TYR A 150 13.11 -15.64 3.66
N ILE A 151 14.27 -15.49 3.03
CA ILE A 151 14.67 -16.29 1.87
C ILE A 151 15.58 -17.44 2.32
N PRO A 152 15.21 -18.72 2.08
CA PRO A 152 15.94 -19.87 2.59
C PRO A 152 17.35 -19.98 1.99
N ARG A 153 18.32 -20.37 2.83
CA ARG A 153 19.72 -20.56 2.40
C ARG A 153 19.90 -21.70 1.38
N ASP A 154 19.05 -22.71 1.47
CA ASP A 154 19.09 -23.84 0.55
C ASP A 154 18.54 -23.43 -0.82
N THR A 155 19.39 -23.47 -1.84
CA THR A 155 19.06 -22.97 -3.17
C THR A 155 17.94 -23.76 -3.83
N ASP A 156 17.89 -25.08 -3.65
CA ASP A 156 16.83 -25.91 -4.25
C ASP A 156 15.46 -25.60 -3.61
N THR A 157 15.45 -25.40 -2.29
CA THR A 157 14.28 -24.95 -1.54
C THR A 157 13.80 -23.58 -2.01
N PHE A 158 14.72 -22.62 -2.17
CA PHE A 158 14.41 -21.30 -2.69
C PHE A 158 13.82 -21.35 -4.10
N LEU A 159 14.41 -22.16 -4.99
CA LEU A 159 13.92 -22.33 -6.35
C LEU A 159 12.53 -22.96 -6.40
N LEU A 160 12.23 -23.91 -5.50
CA LEU A 160 10.91 -24.51 -5.38
C LEU A 160 9.88 -23.48 -4.89
N GLU A 161 10.20 -22.72 -3.84
CA GLU A 161 9.36 -21.64 -3.32
C GLU A 161 9.05 -20.62 -4.43
N LYS A 162 10.09 -20.12 -5.12
CA LYS A 162 9.97 -19.19 -6.25
C LYS A 162 9.04 -19.73 -7.34
N LEU A 163 9.14 -21.02 -7.67
CA LEU A 163 8.28 -21.66 -8.67
C LEU A 163 6.81 -21.73 -8.23
N LEU A 164 6.55 -22.05 -6.97
CA LEU A 164 5.18 -22.09 -6.44
C LEU A 164 4.57 -20.69 -6.38
N LEU A 165 5.29 -19.71 -5.84
CA LEU A 165 4.86 -18.30 -5.79
C LEU A 165 4.56 -17.76 -7.19
N GLY A 166 5.44 -18.03 -8.16
CA GLY A 166 5.24 -17.60 -9.55
C GLY A 166 4.00 -18.23 -10.20
N ARG A 167 3.66 -19.47 -9.86
CA ARG A 167 2.43 -20.11 -10.39
C ARG A 167 1.17 -19.49 -9.80
N ILE A 168 1.16 -19.24 -8.49
CA ILE A 168 -0.01 -18.64 -7.82
C ILE A 168 -0.19 -17.20 -8.29
N PHE A 169 0.89 -16.42 -8.37
CA PHE A 169 0.84 -15.05 -8.83
C PHE A 169 0.34 -14.95 -10.28
N ALA A 170 0.85 -15.77 -11.20
CA ALA A 170 0.36 -15.81 -12.57
C ALA A 170 -1.12 -16.20 -12.67
N LEU A 171 -1.60 -17.08 -11.78
CA LEU A 171 -3.02 -17.41 -11.69
C LEU A 171 -3.85 -16.24 -11.15
N LEU A 172 -3.39 -15.55 -10.12
CA LEU A 172 -4.05 -14.38 -9.53
C LEU A 172 -4.17 -13.23 -10.53
N HIS A 173 -3.09 -12.93 -11.26
CA HIS A 173 -3.05 -11.87 -12.27
C HIS A 173 -4.11 -12.06 -13.36
N ASP A 174 -4.24 -13.28 -13.89
CA ASP A 174 -5.18 -13.57 -14.97
C ASP A 174 -6.53 -14.13 -14.49
N PHE A 175 -6.77 -14.19 -13.17
CA PHE A 175 -7.86 -14.98 -12.57
C PHE A 175 -9.23 -14.66 -13.18
N ASP A 176 -9.53 -13.38 -13.36
CA ASP A 176 -10.83 -12.91 -13.85
C ASP A 176 -10.98 -12.99 -15.38
N THR A 177 -9.90 -13.28 -16.11
CA THR A 177 -9.88 -13.33 -17.57
C THR A 177 -9.65 -14.74 -18.13
N LEU A 178 -9.13 -15.66 -17.32
CA LEU A 178 -8.88 -17.04 -17.74
C LEU A 178 -10.19 -17.82 -18.02
N PRO A 179 -10.18 -18.70 -19.04
CA PRO A 179 -11.24 -19.70 -19.21
C PRO A 179 -11.35 -20.59 -17.97
N GLU A 180 -12.58 -20.97 -17.58
CA GLU A 180 -12.83 -21.69 -16.33
C GLU A 180 -12.12 -23.05 -16.27
N ASP A 181 -12.06 -23.80 -17.38
CA ASP A 181 -11.34 -25.08 -17.44
C ASP A 181 -9.82 -24.89 -17.20
N THR A 182 -9.24 -23.80 -17.71
CA THR A 182 -7.82 -23.48 -17.50
C THR A 182 -7.56 -23.07 -16.05
N LYS A 183 -8.48 -22.29 -15.46
CA LYS A 183 -8.41 -21.88 -14.07
C LYS A 183 -8.48 -23.10 -13.14
N GLU A 184 -9.46 -23.99 -13.34
CA GLU A 184 -9.61 -25.21 -12.54
C GLU A 184 -8.38 -26.11 -12.68
N ALA A 185 -7.84 -26.29 -13.89
CA ALA A 185 -6.63 -27.10 -14.09
C ALA A 185 -5.42 -26.54 -13.31
N ARG A 186 -5.22 -25.21 -13.30
CA ARG A 186 -4.16 -24.57 -12.52
C ARG A 186 -4.40 -24.66 -11.01
N ILE A 187 -5.65 -24.54 -10.56
CA ILE A 187 -6.03 -24.72 -9.15
C ILE A 187 -5.72 -26.16 -8.69
N VAL A 188 -6.13 -27.17 -9.46
CA VAL A 188 -5.85 -28.58 -9.15
C VAL A 188 -4.35 -28.86 -9.10
N GLU A 189 -3.57 -28.33 -10.05
CA GLU A 189 -2.11 -28.45 -10.02
C GLU A 189 -1.52 -27.85 -8.73
N LEU A 190 -1.97 -26.66 -8.33
CA LEU A 190 -1.53 -26.02 -7.08
C LEU A 190 -1.92 -26.83 -5.84
N GLU A 191 -3.12 -27.39 -5.78
CA GLU A 191 -3.55 -28.27 -4.69
C GLU A 191 -2.69 -29.52 -4.57
N GLU A 192 -2.30 -30.12 -5.70
CA GLU A 192 -1.41 -31.29 -5.74
C GLU A 192 0.00 -30.93 -5.25
N LEU A 193 0.54 -29.80 -5.72
CA LEU A 193 1.89 -29.34 -5.36
C LEU A 193 2.00 -28.91 -3.89
N THR A 194 0.93 -28.34 -3.34
CA THR A 194 0.93 -27.76 -1.98
C THR A 194 0.24 -28.64 -0.95
N ALA A 195 -0.37 -29.76 -1.37
CA ALA A 195 -1.22 -30.61 -0.55
C ALA A 195 -2.37 -29.84 0.16
N THR A 196 -2.86 -28.76 -0.45
CA THR A 196 -3.97 -27.95 0.07
C THR A 196 -5.28 -28.21 -0.67
N LYS A 197 -6.39 -27.70 -0.12
CA LYS A 197 -7.69 -27.69 -0.81
C LYS A 197 -8.27 -26.28 -0.80
N LEU A 198 -8.52 -25.75 -1.99
CA LEU A 198 -9.07 -24.42 -2.22
C LEU A 198 -10.59 -24.52 -2.46
N PRO A 199 -11.39 -23.53 -2.00
CA PRO A 199 -12.81 -23.51 -2.30
C PRO A 199 -13.03 -23.24 -3.81
N ARG A 200 -14.21 -23.64 -4.32
CA ARG A 200 -14.67 -23.35 -5.69
C ARG A 200 -15.92 -22.46 -5.62
N ASN A 201 -15.75 -21.26 -5.10
CA ASN A 201 -16.79 -20.26 -4.89
C ASN A 201 -16.23 -18.83 -5.01
N GLU A 202 -16.97 -17.79 -4.61
CA GLU A 202 -16.51 -16.41 -4.69
C GLU A 202 -15.22 -16.11 -3.87
N THR A 203 -14.86 -16.94 -2.89
CA THR A 203 -13.64 -16.75 -2.08
C THR A 203 -12.42 -17.51 -2.62
N THR A 204 -12.53 -18.15 -3.79
CA THR A 204 -11.41 -18.88 -4.42
C THR A 204 -10.19 -17.99 -4.63
N LYS A 205 -10.40 -16.79 -5.21
CA LYS A 205 -9.33 -15.82 -5.47
C LYS A 205 -8.66 -15.36 -4.18
N TRP A 206 -9.47 -15.05 -3.16
CA TRP A 206 -8.97 -14.68 -1.83
C TRP A 206 -8.19 -15.81 -1.15
N SER A 207 -8.64 -17.06 -1.31
CA SER A 207 -7.92 -18.23 -0.78
C SER A 207 -6.57 -18.47 -1.48
N LEU A 208 -6.45 -18.09 -2.76
CA LEU A 208 -5.16 -18.11 -3.47
C LEU A 208 -4.19 -17.07 -2.92
N PHE A 209 -4.66 -15.87 -2.56
CA PHE A 209 -3.84 -14.86 -1.88
C PHE A 209 -3.28 -15.39 -0.55
N HIS A 210 -4.11 -16.05 0.26
CA HIS A 210 -3.63 -16.68 1.51
C HIS A 210 -2.71 -17.87 1.30
N LEU A 211 -2.91 -18.68 0.25
CA LEU A 211 -1.95 -19.74 -0.10
C LEU A 211 -0.58 -19.14 -0.46
N LEU A 212 -0.59 -18.05 -1.20
CA LEU A 212 0.62 -17.30 -1.58
C LEU A 212 1.33 -16.72 -0.34
N GLU A 213 0.60 -16.12 0.60
CA GLU A 213 1.17 -15.68 1.89
C GLU A 213 1.71 -16.84 2.74
N ALA A 214 0.98 -17.95 2.83
CA ALA A 214 1.39 -19.10 3.61
C ALA A 214 2.71 -19.69 3.11
N ILE A 215 2.93 -19.70 1.79
CA ILE A 215 4.19 -20.14 1.19
C ILE A 215 5.30 -19.12 1.45
N ALA A 216 5.05 -17.84 1.22
CA ALA A 216 6.04 -16.78 1.42
C ALA A 216 6.51 -16.63 2.88
N SER A 217 5.68 -17.04 3.84
CA SER A 217 5.96 -16.94 5.27
C SER A 217 6.49 -18.23 5.91
N MET A 218 6.88 -19.25 5.12
CA MET A 218 7.28 -20.56 5.64
C MET A 218 8.58 -20.54 6.44
N PHE A 219 9.50 -19.62 6.14
CA PHE A 219 10.83 -19.58 6.74
C PHE A 219 10.94 -18.48 7.78
N ASP A 220 11.74 -18.75 8.81
CA ASP A 220 12.03 -17.78 9.87
C ASP A 220 13.45 -17.19 9.78
N GLU A 221 13.71 -16.22 10.66
CA GLU A 221 14.99 -15.50 10.69
C GLU A 221 16.19 -16.41 10.93
N SER A 222 16.03 -17.54 11.62
CA SER A 222 17.12 -18.44 11.97
C SER A 222 17.61 -19.25 10.78
N GLU A 223 16.73 -19.51 9.82
CA GLU A 223 16.98 -20.34 8.63
C GLU A 223 17.56 -19.56 7.45
N CYS A 224 17.52 -18.23 7.53
CA CYS A 224 17.76 -17.33 6.39
C CYS A 224 18.81 -16.26 6.70
N ASP A 225 19.51 -15.75 5.69
CA ASP A 225 20.40 -14.58 5.80
C ASP A 225 19.88 -13.36 5.04
N GLU A 226 18.91 -13.60 4.16
CA GLU A 226 18.33 -12.62 3.25
C GLU A 226 16.82 -12.54 3.45
N LEU A 227 16.25 -11.41 3.05
CA LEU A 227 14.82 -11.18 2.99
C LEU A 227 14.48 -10.31 1.78
N ASP A 228 13.25 -10.41 1.28
CA ASP A 228 12.65 -9.43 0.36
C ASP A 228 11.13 -9.60 0.41
N LEU A 229 10.39 -8.83 -0.38
CA LEU A 229 9.00 -9.15 -0.68
C LEU A 229 8.97 -10.41 -1.57
N CYS A 230 8.64 -11.57 -0.98
CA CYS A 230 8.74 -12.88 -1.67
C CYS A 230 7.95 -12.95 -2.98
N PHE A 231 6.86 -12.21 -3.11
CA PHE A 231 6.03 -12.18 -4.32
C PHE A 231 6.73 -11.55 -5.53
N ARG A 232 7.78 -10.77 -5.29
CA ARG A 232 8.56 -10.08 -6.32
C ARG A 232 9.65 -10.96 -6.94
N ILE A 233 10.11 -11.96 -6.18
CA ILE A 233 11.21 -12.85 -6.51
C ILE A 233 11.02 -13.59 -7.85
N PRO A 234 9.81 -14.01 -8.27
CA PRO A 234 9.62 -14.68 -9.56
C PRO A 234 9.77 -13.76 -10.78
N TYR A 235 9.68 -12.43 -10.62
CA TYR A 235 9.48 -11.50 -11.73
C TYR A 235 10.51 -10.39 -11.82
N GLU A 236 11.05 -9.97 -10.68
CA GLU A 236 12.12 -8.99 -10.64
C GLU A 236 13.47 -9.71 -10.54
N ASN A 237 14.36 -9.44 -11.49
CA ASN A 237 15.73 -9.93 -11.44
C ASN A 237 16.59 -9.04 -10.54
N LYS A 238 16.16 -8.88 -9.28
CA LYS A 238 16.88 -8.14 -8.24
C LYS A 238 17.40 -9.11 -7.19
N ASP A 239 18.58 -8.80 -6.67
CA ASP A 239 19.17 -9.57 -5.59
C ASP A 239 18.37 -9.36 -4.30
N PRO A 240 18.16 -10.43 -3.51
CA PRO A 240 17.62 -10.31 -2.16
C PRO A 240 18.39 -9.31 -1.29
N LEU A 241 17.72 -8.78 -0.27
CA LEU A 241 18.33 -7.86 0.68
C LEU A 241 18.88 -8.62 1.88
N LYS A 242 19.95 -8.13 2.49
CA LYS A 242 20.42 -8.71 3.76
C LYS A 242 19.43 -8.38 4.88
N LYS A 243 19.04 -9.38 5.67
CA LYS A 243 18.10 -9.16 6.79
C LYS A 243 18.60 -8.14 7.83
N GLU A 244 19.93 -8.05 7.98
CA GLU A 244 20.58 -7.13 8.92
C GLU A 244 20.36 -5.66 8.57
N TRP A 245 20.07 -5.34 7.31
CA TRP A 245 19.80 -3.97 6.87
C TRP A 245 18.53 -3.39 7.50
N TYR A 246 17.63 -4.24 8.00
CA TYR A 246 16.41 -3.88 8.70
C TYR A 246 16.50 -4.06 10.23
N ASN A 247 17.70 -4.20 10.81
CA ASN A 247 17.85 -4.35 12.27
C ASN A 247 17.75 -3.03 13.04
N GLU A 248 18.18 -1.93 12.42
CA GLU A 248 18.25 -0.62 13.07
C GLU A 248 17.36 0.38 12.35
N THR A 249 16.56 1.11 13.12
CA THR A 249 15.69 2.18 12.65
C THR A 249 16.37 3.54 12.83
N ILE A 250 16.27 4.38 11.81
CA ILE A 250 16.51 5.82 11.89
C ILE A 250 15.23 6.57 11.50
N TYR A 251 15.12 7.84 11.89
CA TYR A 251 14.00 8.70 11.52
C TYR A 251 14.47 9.75 10.51
N LEU A 252 13.87 9.72 9.32
CA LEU A 252 14.17 10.68 8.24
C LEU A 252 13.07 11.74 8.15
N PRO A 253 13.39 12.99 7.78
CA PRO A 253 12.37 14.01 7.50
C PRO A 253 11.42 13.57 6.39
N PHE A 254 10.12 13.83 6.57
CA PHE A 254 9.08 13.51 5.58
C PHE A 254 7.94 14.52 5.64
N GLU A 255 7.88 15.44 4.67
CA GLU A 255 6.84 16.49 4.57
C GLU A 255 6.65 17.33 5.85
N GLY A 256 7.74 17.61 6.57
CA GLY A 256 7.72 18.35 7.84
C GLY A 256 7.50 17.48 9.09
N PHE A 257 7.30 16.17 8.92
CA PHE A 257 7.25 15.15 9.96
C PHE A 257 8.48 14.25 9.87
N GLN A 258 8.40 13.06 10.48
CA GLN A 258 9.42 12.04 10.40
C GLN A 258 8.80 10.71 9.99
N ILE A 259 9.57 9.90 9.29
CA ILE A 259 9.22 8.52 8.96
C ILE A 259 10.36 7.59 9.35
N ALA A 260 10.01 6.43 9.89
CA ALA A 260 10.97 5.37 10.19
C ALA A 260 11.59 4.83 8.90
N ALA A 261 12.89 4.63 8.88
CA ALA A 261 13.64 4.11 7.74
C ALA A 261 14.76 3.17 8.23
N PRO A 262 15.16 2.17 7.41
CA PRO A 262 16.26 1.30 7.76
C PRO A 262 17.55 2.10 7.75
N LYS A 263 18.42 1.91 8.75
CA LYS A 263 19.73 2.59 8.81
C LYS A 263 20.59 2.35 7.56
N HIS A 264 20.43 1.18 6.94
CA HIS A 264 21.09 0.77 5.70
C HIS A 264 20.26 1.10 4.44
N TYR A 265 19.52 2.22 4.47
CA TYR A 265 18.71 2.65 3.32
C TYR A 265 19.54 2.83 2.04
N HIS A 266 20.83 3.16 2.14
CA HIS A 266 21.68 3.37 0.98
C HIS A 266 21.86 2.07 0.19
N GLU A 267 22.21 0.99 0.89
CA GLU A 267 22.37 -0.33 0.31
C GLU A 267 21.06 -0.84 -0.28
N ILE A 268 19.95 -0.67 0.44
CA ILE A 268 18.61 -1.07 -0.01
C ILE A 268 18.23 -0.33 -1.31
N LEU A 269 18.34 1.01 -1.32
CA LEU A 269 17.97 1.82 -2.49
C LEU A 269 18.90 1.58 -3.68
N THR A 270 20.19 1.30 -3.44
CA THR A 270 21.12 0.92 -4.50
C THR A 270 20.77 -0.43 -5.12
N THR A 271 20.36 -1.43 -4.33
CA THR A 271 19.87 -2.70 -4.87
C THR A 271 18.60 -2.52 -5.70
N TYR A 272 17.67 -1.67 -5.25
CA TYR A 272 16.39 -1.50 -5.93
C TYR A 272 16.42 -0.60 -7.16
N TYR A 273 17.23 0.45 -7.16
CA TYR A 273 17.19 1.52 -8.16
C TYR A 273 18.55 1.85 -8.78
N GLY A 274 19.64 1.24 -8.32
CA GLY A 274 21.00 1.59 -8.75
C GLY A 274 21.40 3.00 -8.28
N ASP A 275 21.63 3.91 -9.22
CA ASP A 275 21.93 5.32 -8.91
C ASP A 275 20.64 6.09 -8.58
N TYR A 276 20.07 5.80 -7.41
CA TYR A 276 18.77 6.30 -6.97
C TYR A 276 18.72 7.82 -6.73
N GLN A 277 19.88 8.48 -6.67
CA GLN A 277 19.97 9.93 -6.53
C GLN A 277 19.57 10.64 -7.83
N VAL A 278 19.68 9.98 -8.98
CA VAL A 278 19.22 10.51 -10.27
C VAL A 278 17.70 10.35 -10.35
N PRO A 279 16.93 11.45 -10.46
CA PRO A 279 15.48 11.34 -10.57
C PRO A 279 15.07 10.79 -11.92
N VAL A 280 14.24 9.74 -11.90
CA VAL A 280 13.61 9.17 -13.10
C VAL A 280 12.10 9.29 -12.94
N LYS A 281 11.46 9.99 -13.89
CA LYS A 281 10.02 10.24 -13.88
C LYS A 281 9.27 9.08 -14.52
N PHE A 282 8.05 8.83 -14.04
CA PHE A 282 7.08 7.91 -14.68
C PHE A 282 7.56 6.47 -14.80
N THR A 283 8.15 5.94 -13.72
CA THR A 283 8.60 4.54 -13.63
C THR A 283 7.85 3.73 -12.57
N GLN A 284 6.83 4.33 -11.95
CA GLN A 284 5.93 3.64 -11.05
C GLN A 284 5.13 2.53 -11.76
N SER A 285 4.72 1.52 -11.00
CA SER A 285 3.93 0.38 -11.47
C SER A 285 2.41 0.60 -11.40
N HIS A 286 1.96 1.72 -10.84
CA HIS A 286 0.54 2.09 -10.71
C HIS A 286 0.19 3.32 -11.57
N GLU A 287 -1.12 3.53 -11.77
CA GLU A 287 -1.61 4.75 -12.40
C GLU A 287 -1.49 5.94 -11.44
N TYR A 288 -1.20 7.12 -12.00
CA TYR A 288 -1.11 8.38 -11.26
C TYR A 288 -2.05 9.45 -11.86
N PRO A 289 -2.76 10.24 -11.02
CA PRO A 289 -2.95 10.02 -9.59
C PRO A 289 -3.93 8.86 -9.32
N PHE A 290 -3.83 8.16 -8.18
CA PHE A 290 -4.69 7.04 -7.81
C PHE A 290 -6.18 7.43 -7.81
N TYR A 291 -6.47 8.70 -7.49
CA TYR A 291 -7.83 9.24 -7.42
C TYR A 291 -8.37 9.78 -8.74
N LYS A 292 -7.65 9.63 -9.87
CA LYS A 292 -8.01 10.23 -11.17
C LYS A 292 -9.44 9.91 -11.62
N LYS A 293 -9.88 8.67 -11.41
CA LYS A 293 -11.26 8.27 -11.74
C LYS A 293 -12.28 8.97 -10.85
N SER A 294 -12.04 8.99 -9.54
CA SER A 294 -12.92 9.66 -8.57
C SER A 294 -12.99 11.17 -8.79
N GLU A 295 -11.89 11.79 -9.22
CA GLU A 295 -11.85 13.20 -9.63
C GLU A 295 -12.77 13.49 -10.83
N GLN A 296 -12.74 12.64 -11.85
CA GLN A 296 -13.64 12.77 -13.00
C GLN A 296 -15.11 12.62 -12.61
N GLU A 297 -15.40 11.63 -11.76
CA GLU A 297 -16.76 11.37 -11.26
C GLU A 297 -17.29 12.53 -10.42
N LEU A 298 -16.50 13.04 -9.47
CA LEU A 298 -16.89 14.17 -8.63
C LEU A 298 -17.09 15.45 -9.48
N THR A 299 -16.20 15.70 -10.43
CA THR A 299 -16.32 16.83 -11.37
C THR A 299 -17.64 16.75 -12.15
N ALA A 300 -18.02 15.57 -12.64
CA ALA A 300 -19.27 15.37 -13.36
C ALA A 300 -20.49 15.63 -12.46
N ILE A 301 -20.47 15.13 -11.22
CA ILE A 301 -21.54 15.33 -10.23
C ILE A 301 -21.70 16.82 -9.90
N LEU A 302 -20.60 17.52 -9.62
CA LEU A 302 -20.60 18.95 -9.30
C LEU A 302 -21.17 19.78 -10.48
N THR A 303 -20.72 19.46 -11.70
CA THR A 303 -21.22 20.10 -12.93
C THR A 303 -22.73 19.88 -13.10
N GLN A 304 -23.22 18.65 -12.89
CA GLN A 304 -24.65 18.33 -13.00
C GLN A 304 -25.49 19.09 -11.95
N LYS A 305 -24.92 19.36 -10.77
CA LYS A 305 -25.55 20.16 -9.71
C LYS A 305 -25.40 21.67 -9.91
N GLY A 306 -24.82 22.12 -11.03
CA GLY A 306 -24.68 23.53 -11.39
C GLY A 306 -23.50 24.26 -10.74
N PHE A 307 -22.57 23.52 -10.12
CA PHE A 307 -21.32 24.10 -9.63
C PHE A 307 -20.42 24.49 -10.81
N GLN A 308 -19.84 25.68 -10.73
CA GLN A 308 -18.87 26.19 -11.71
C GLN A 308 -17.57 26.47 -10.98
N GLY A 309 -16.59 25.57 -11.11
CA GLY A 309 -15.30 25.65 -10.44
C GLY A 309 -14.54 24.32 -10.47
N SER A 310 -13.32 24.35 -9.95
CA SER A 310 -12.51 23.16 -9.70
C SER A 310 -12.95 22.42 -8.43
N ILE A 311 -12.44 21.21 -8.23
CA ILE A 311 -12.65 20.48 -6.96
C ILE A 311 -12.05 21.27 -5.78
N CYS A 312 -10.91 21.95 -5.96
CA CYS A 312 -10.33 22.80 -4.92
C CYS A 312 -11.26 23.98 -4.55
N ASP A 313 -11.88 24.61 -5.56
CA ASP A 313 -12.90 25.65 -5.30
C ASP A 313 -14.07 25.08 -4.51
N PHE A 314 -14.50 23.85 -4.81
CA PHE A 314 -15.56 23.17 -4.06
C PHE A 314 -15.14 22.91 -2.61
N ILE A 315 -13.92 22.40 -2.39
CA ILE A 315 -13.36 22.12 -1.05
C ILE A 315 -13.31 23.40 -0.20
N HIS A 316 -12.83 24.51 -0.77
CA HIS A 316 -12.74 25.79 -0.06
C HIS A 316 -14.11 26.37 0.32
N ASN A 317 -15.18 25.97 -0.40
CA ASN A 317 -16.54 26.46 -0.21
C ASN A 317 -17.48 25.42 0.40
N ILE A 318 -16.97 24.32 0.97
CA ILE A 318 -17.80 23.17 1.35
C ILE A 318 -18.95 23.51 2.30
N ASP A 319 -18.73 24.43 3.26
CA ASP A 319 -19.76 24.88 4.20
C ASP A 319 -20.88 25.69 3.52
N SER A 320 -20.60 26.26 2.34
CA SER A 320 -21.57 27.03 1.54
C SER A 320 -22.40 26.13 0.62
N PHE A 321 -21.99 24.88 0.40
CA PHE A 321 -22.68 23.93 -0.45
C PHE A 321 -23.44 22.89 0.40
N HIS A 322 -24.73 23.12 0.59
CA HIS A 322 -25.64 22.07 1.04
C HIS A 322 -25.85 21.06 -0.10
N ILE A 323 -24.89 20.16 -0.29
CA ILE A 323 -25.14 18.96 -1.08
C ILE A 323 -26.17 18.15 -0.30
N LEU A 324 -27.42 18.20 -0.73
CA LEU A 324 -28.47 17.29 -0.26
C LEU A 324 -27.92 15.87 -0.38
N GLU A 325 -27.67 15.24 0.76
CA GLU A 325 -27.26 13.84 0.86
C GLU A 325 -28.31 12.99 0.14
N SER A 326 -27.96 12.48 -1.04
CA SER A 326 -28.72 11.37 -1.62
C SER A 326 -28.27 10.12 -0.88
N LYS A 327 -29.21 9.55 -0.11
CA LYS A 327 -29.11 8.27 0.58
C LYS A 327 -28.58 7.14 -0.29
#